data_AF-A0A969QM59-F1
#
_entry.id   AF-A0A969QM59-F1
#
_cell.length_a   1.000
_cell.length_b   1.000
_cell.length_c   1.000
_cell.angle_alpha   90.00
_cell.angle_beta   90.00
_cell.angle_gamma   90.00
#
_symmetry.space_group_name_H-M   'P 1'
#
loop_
_entity.id
_entity.type
_entity.pdbx_description
1 polymer ?
#
loop_
_entity_poly.entity_id
_entity_poly.type
_entity_poly.pdbx_seq_one_letter_code
_entity_poly.pdbx_strand_id
1 'polypeptide(L)'
;MQPQEAVDAMVKFLFAKWYDEQATIDLVKKTGEMRSYVFSYKQGETDPERLMVQVRDTFEKAKQWERDTLTEKFGDHLGIRLAFTESDALEFKPHTTQMIVERLQPWSLRKSTADVKGGVFEDFLGKTFRDDLGQYFTPTPVINLMVGILQPTVNDFVGDPACGSARMLTHVLDYVRKQELEKAESQG
;
A
#
# COMPACT_ATOMS: atom_id res chain seq x y z
N MET A 1 13.59 6.88 17.86
CA MET A 1 13.19 6.18 16.63
C MET A 1 14.12 6.66 15.54
N GLN A 2 14.89 5.75 14.97
CA GLN A 2 15.72 6.05 13.80
C GLN A 2 14.81 6.34 12.58
N PRO A 3 15.25 7.11 11.56
CA PRO A 3 14.43 7.43 10.39
C PRO A 3 13.80 6.20 9.72
N GLN A 4 14.53 5.09 9.69
CA GLN A 4 14.08 3.83 9.09
C GLN A 4 12.96 3.14 9.86
N GLU A 5 13.02 3.17 11.20
CA GLU A 5 11.94 2.65 12.07
C GLU A 5 10.67 3.50 11.92
N ALA A 6 10.80 4.81 11.72
CA ALA A 6 9.66 5.70 11.52
C ALA A 6 8.97 5.45 10.17
N VAL A 7 9.76 5.18 9.13
CA VAL A 7 9.25 4.82 7.80
C VAL A 7 8.52 3.49 7.85
N ASP A 8 9.12 2.47 8.47
CA ASP A 8 8.50 1.16 8.65
C ASP A 8 7.16 1.25 9.41
N ALA A 9 7.16 1.97 10.54
CA ALA A 9 5.94 2.20 11.31
C ALA A 9 4.86 2.96 10.50
N MET A 10 5.25 3.95 9.68
CA MET A 10 4.32 4.67 8.80
C MET A 10 3.74 3.77 7.71
N VAL A 11 4.53 2.89 7.10
CA VAL A 11 4.06 1.92 6.10
C VAL A 11 3.01 1.00 6.71
N LYS A 12 3.29 0.45 7.90
CA LYS A 12 2.34 -0.39 8.66
C LYS A 12 1.04 0.36 8.98
N PHE A 13 1.14 1.63 9.35
CA PHE A 13 -0.01 2.50 9.61
C PHE A 13 -0.86 2.75 8.36
N LEU A 14 -0.23 3.08 7.24
CA LEU A 14 -0.90 3.29 5.96
C LEU A 14 -1.59 2.02 5.47
N PHE A 15 -0.96 0.85 5.67
CA PHE A 15 -1.55 -0.44 5.35
C PHE A 15 -2.78 -0.72 6.20
N ALA A 16 -2.71 -0.49 7.52
CA ALA A 16 -3.86 -0.63 8.42
C ALA A 16 -5.02 0.30 8.04
N LYS A 17 -4.74 1.56 7.68
CA LYS A 17 -5.76 2.50 7.19
C LYS A 17 -6.39 2.04 5.87
N TRP A 18 -5.56 1.61 4.92
CA TRP A 18 -6.05 1.11 3.64
C TRP A 18 -6.96 -0.11 3.85
N TYR A 19 -6.56 -1.02 4.73
CA TYR A 19 -7.36 -2.20 5.09
C TYR A 19 -8.68 -1.80 5.75
N ASP A 20 -8.69 -0.85 6.69
CA ASP A 20 -9.92 -0.36 7.30
C ASP A 20 -10.92 0.18 6.26
N GLU A 21 -10.41 0.94 5.28
CA GLU A 21 -11.21 1.43 4.16
C GLU A 21 -11.75 0.26 3.32
N GLN A 22 -10.90 -0.69 2.97
CA GLN A 22 -11.25 -1.85 2.14
C GLN A 22 -12.28 -2.76 2.84
N ALA A 23 -12.05 -3.11 4.10
CA ALA A 23 -12.94 -3.95 4.90
C ALA A 23 -14.31 -3.30 5.13
N THR A 24 -14.36 -1.98 5.31
CA THR A 24 -15.62 -1.24 5.43
C THR A 24 -16.39 -1.24 4.11
N ILE A 25 -15.72 -1.06 2.97
CA ILE A 25 -16.34 -1.16 1.64
C ILE A 25 -16.86 -2.57 1.39
N ASP A 26 -16.10 -3.60 1.74
CA ASP A 26 -16.49 -4.99 1.53
C ASP A 26 -17.66 -5.41 2.41
N LEU A 27 -17.74 -4.90 3.64
CA LEU A 27 -18.90 -5.09 4.51
C LEU A 27 -20.17 -4.53 3.86
N VAL A 28 -20.13 -3.26 3.42
CA VAL A 28 -21.27 -2.61 2.75
C VAL A 28 -21.72 -3.40 1.52
N LYS A 29 -20.77 -3.93 0.72
CA LYS A 29 -21.11 -4.75 -0.45
C LYS A 29 -21.74 -6.09 -0.11
N LYS A 30 -21.34 -6.72 0.99
CA LYS A 30 -21.79 -8.06 1.39
C LYS A 30 -23.11 -8.03 2.16
N THR A 31 -23.27 -7.09 3.09
CA THR A 31 -24.40 -7.07 4.04
C THR A 31 -25.29 -5.83 3.89
N GLY A 32 -24.82 -4.80 3.19
CA GLY A 32 -25.47 -3.48 3.17
C GLY A 32 -25.25 -2.66 4.44
N GLU A 33 -24.57 -3.21 5.45
CA GLU A 33 -24.34 -2.53 6.73
C GLU A 33 -23.17 -1.55 6.64
N MET A 34 -23.38 -0.37 7.21
CA MET A 34 -22.35 0.66 7.32
C MET A 34 -21.74 0.63 8.72
N ARG A 35 -20.41 0.68 8.79
CA ARG A 35 -19.66 0.92 10.03
C ARG A 35 -18.84 2.19 9.93
N SER A 36 -18.53 2.78 11.08
CA SER A 36 -17.53 3.85 11.17
C SER A 36 -16.13 3.33 10.86
N TYR A 37 -15.34 4.11 10.13
CA TYR A 37 -13.90 3.87 9.99
C TYR A 37 -13.20 4.01 11.34
N VAL A 38 -12.27 3.11 11.64
CA VAL A 38 -11.35 3.22 12.79
C VAL A 38 -10.46 4.45 12.63
N PHE A 39 -10.02 4.74 11.40
CA PHE A 39 -9.15 5.88 11.09
C PHE A 39 -9.95 7.19 10.86
N SER A 40 -11.03 7.40 11.61
CA SER A 40 -11.84 8.61 11.53
C SER A 40 -12.51 8.89 12.87
N TYR A 41 -12.30 10.08 13.41
CA TYR A 41 -12.96 10.54 14.64
C TYR A 41 -13.27 12.04 14.56
N LYS A 42 -14.12 12.54 15.46
CA LYS A 42 -14.36 13.97 15.65
C LYS A 42 -13.50 14.52 16.78
N GLN A 43 -12.93 15.69 16.59
CA GLN A 43 -12.03 16.30 17.57
C GLN A 43 -12.71 16.42 18.95
N GLY A 44 -12.03 15.94 19.99
CA GLY A 44 -12.56 15.90 21.36
C GLY A 44 -13.44 14.69 21.71
N GLU A 45 -13.79 13.82 20.75
CA GLU A 45 -14.65 12.64 20.96
C GLU A 45 -13.87 11.31 21.05
N THR A 46 -12.54 11.34 21.13
CA THR A 46 -11.71 10.13 21.10
C THR A 46 -10.69 10.10 22.23
N ASP A 47 -10.66 8.97 22.93
CA ASP A 47 -9.60 8.60 23.86
C ASP A 47 -8.37 8.08 23.07
N PRO A 48 -7.18 8.71 23.20
CA PRO A 48 -6.00 8.31 22.44
C PRO A 48 -5.55 6.87 22.68
N GLU A 49 -5.70 6.37 23.92
CA GLU A 49 -5.33 4.99 24.28
C GLU A 49 -6.23 3.99 23.55
N ARG A 50 -7.54 4.20 23.62
CA ARG A 50 -8.52 3.39 22.86
C ARG A 50 -8.26 3.42 21.36
N LEU A 51 -8.02 4.60 20.77
CA LEU A 51 -7.74 4.72 19.34
C LEU A 51 -6.49 3.93 18.95
N MET A 52 -5.43 4.01 19.75
CA MET A 52 -4.20 3.25 19.53
C MET A 52 -4.45 1.74 19.53
N VAL A 53 -5.23 1.23 20.49
CA VAL A 53 -5.61 -0.19 20.52
C VAL A 53 -6.38 -0.58 19.26
N GLN A 54 -7.36 0.22 18.85
CA GLN A 54 -8.15 -0.06 17.64
C GLN A 54 -7.30 -0.06 16.37
N VAL A 55 -6.36 0.88 16.24
CA VAL A 55 -5.43 0.96 15.12
C VAL A 55 -4.50 -0.26 15.08
N ARG A 56 -3.99 -0.71 16.23
CA ARG A 56 -3.18 -1.94 16.34
C ARG A 56 -3.97 -3.18 15.95
N ASP A 57 -5.17 -3.36 16.50
CA ASP A 57 -6.06 -4.47 16.14
C ASP A 57 -6.40 -4.47 14.65
N THR A 58 -6.52 -3.29 14.06
CA THR A 58 -6.79 -3.16 12.62
C THR A 58 -5.59 -3.58 11.79
N PHE A 59 -4.36 -3.29 12.23
CA PHE A 59 -3.16 -3.79 11.57
C PHE A 59 -3.04 -5.32 11.66
N GLU A 60 -3.33 -5.91 12.82
CA GLU A 60 -3.34 -7.37 12.98
C GLU A 60 -4.36 -8.04 12.03
N LYS A 61 -5.57 -7.47 11.93
CA LYS A 61 -6.58 -7.94 10.97
C LYS A 61 -6.13 -7.76 9.52
N ALA A 62 -5.38 -6.69 9.22
CA ALA A 62 -4.83 -6.46 7.88
C ALA A 62 -3.79 -7.53 7.51
N LYS A 63 -2.91 -7.92 8.44
CA LYS A 63 -1.95 -9.02 8.23
C LYS A 63 -2.66 -10.35 7.96
N GLN A 64 -3.70 -10.67 8.74
CA GLN A 64 -4.48 -11.89 8.52
C GLN A 64 -5.19 -11.85 7.16
N TRP A 65 -5.79 -10.72 6.81
CA TRP A 65 -6.44 -10.54 5.50
C TRP A 65 -5.48 -10.71 4.34
N GLU A 66 -4.25 -10.20 4.44
CA GLU A 66 -3.21 -10.39 3.43
C GLU A 66 -2.92 -11.88 3.22
N ARG A 67 -2.67 -12.60 4.33
CA ARG A 67 -2.41 -14.04 4.33
C ARG A 67 -3.56 -14.80 3.67
N ASP A 68 -4.79 -14.58 4.13
CA ASP A 68 -5.97 -15.29 3.62
C ASP A 68 -6.18 -15.02 2.13
N THR A 69 -6.06 -13.75 1.72
CA THR A 69 -6.25 -13.35 0.31
C THR A 69 -5.19 -13.97 -0.60
N LEU A 70 -3.94 -14.04 -0.16
CA LEU A 70 -2.86 -14.60 -0.95
C LEU A 70 -2.94 -16.13 -1.03
N THR A 71 -3.25 -16.80 0.09
CA THR A 71 -3.48 -18.25 0.12
C THR A 71 -4.67 -18.62 -0.76
N GLU A 72 -5.77 -17.87 -0.73
CA GLU A 72 -6.94 -18.11 -1.59
C GLU A 72 -6.58 -17.99 -3.08
N LYS A 73 -5.79 -16.97 -3.46
CA LYS A 73 -5.48 -16.68 -4.87
C LYS A 73 -4.39 -17.56 -5.46
N PHE A 74 -3.39 -17.93 -4.66
CA PHE A 74 -2.16 -18.54 -5.16
C PHE A 74 -1.83 -19.88 -4.50
N GLY A 75 -2.63 -20.32 -3.52
CA GLY A 75 -2.37 -21.52 -2.72
C GLY A 75 -1.13 -21.39 -1.83
N ASP A 76 -0.77 -22.49 -1.17
CA ASP A 76 0.39 -22.55 -0.26
C ASP A 76 1.74 -22.71 -0.99
N HIS A 77 1.73 -22.79 -2.33
CA HIS A 77 2.84 -23.34 -3.12
C HIS A 77 3.65 -22.35 -3.94
N LEU A 78 3.34 -21.05 -3.92
CA LEU A 78 4.28 -20.07 -4.43
C LEU A 78 5.09 -19.52 -3.26
N GLY A 79 6.38 -19.28 -3.47
CA GLY A 79 7.27 -18.58 -2.53
C GLY A 79 6.91 -17.10 -2.33
N ILE A 80 5.61 -16.81 -2.19
CA ILE A 80 5.05 -15.49 -1.93
C ILE A 80 5.47 -15.10 -0.53
N ARG A 81 6.33 -14.09 -0.47
CA ARG A 81 6.68 -13.44 0.76
C ARG A 81 5.57 -12.46 1.12
N LEU A 82 4.97 -12.66 2.29
CA LEU A 82 4.04 -11.68 2.86
C LEU A 82 4.77 -10.35 3.06
N ALA A 83 4.06 -9.23 2.87
CA ALA A 83 4.59 -7.91 3.14
C ALA A 83 4.91 -7.75 4.64
N PHE A 84 4.11 -8.39 5.50
CA PHE A 84 4.30 -8.38 6.94
C PHE A 84 4.36 -9.79 7.53
N THR A 85 5.11 -9.93 8.62
CA THR A 85 5.29 -11.17 9.36
C THR A 85 4.53 -11.15 10.68
N GLU A 86 4.46 -12.29 11.37
CA GLU A 86 3.86 -12.37 12.71
C GLU A 86 4.57 -11.47 13.73
N SER A 87 5.88 -11.27 13.58
CA SER A 87 6.68 -10.39 14.44
C SER A 87 6.48 -8.90 14.18
N ASP A 88 5.85 -8.53 13.07
CA ASP A 88 5.60 -7.12 12.77
C ASP A 88 4.50 -6.57 13.66
N ALA A 89 4.83 -5.55 14.45
CA ALA A 89 3.90 -4.83 15.30
C ALA A 89 3.86 -3.34 14.94
N LEU A 90 2.69 -2.73 15.14
CA LEU A 90 2.48 -1.29 14.94
C LEU A 90 2.66 -0.53 16.26
N GLU A 91 3.84 0.05 16.44
CA GLU A 91 4.22 0.74 17.68
C GLU A 91 4.21 2.26 17.53
N PHE A 92 3.08 2.88 17.89
CA PHE A 92 2.99 4.32 18.13
C PHE A 92 2.54 4.60 19.55
N LYS A 93 2.91 5.78 20.07
CA LYS A 93 2.37 6.33 21.31
C LYS A 93 0.93 6.82 21.07
N PRO A 94 0.04 6.79 22.09
CA PRO A 94 -1.36 7.17 21.95
C PRO A 94 -1.59 8.51 21.25
N HIS A 95 -0.91 9.56 21.73
CA HIS A 95 -1.01 10.90 21.16
C HIS A 95 -0.46 10.98 19.72
N THR A 96 0.61 10.24 19.42
CA THR A 96 1.17 10.17 18.07
C THR A 96 0.19 9.51 17.11
N THR A 97 -0.44 8.40 17.51
CA THR A 97 -1.51 7.74 16.75
C THR A 97 -2.62 8.73 16.43
N GLN A 98 -3.13 9.43 17.44
CA GLN A 98 -4.20 10.41 17.27
C GLN A 98 -3.85 11.50 16.25
N MET A 99 -2.64 12.08 16.36
CA MET A 99 -2.14 13.10 15.44
C MET A 99 -1.99 12.62 13.99
N ILE A 100 -1.62 11.34 13.79
CA ILE A 100 -1.49 10.76 12.46
C ILE A 100 -2.89 10.48 11.89
N VAL A 101 -3.81 9.89 12.67
CA VAL A 101 -5.20 9.69 12.23
C VAL A 101 -5.85 11.01 11.83
N GLU A 102 -5.68 12.06 12.63
CA GLU A 102 -6.25 13.39 12.35
C GLU A 102 -5.81 13.95 10.99
N ARG A 103 -4.54 13.75 10.63
CA ARG A 103 -3.99 14.21 9.35
C ARG A 103 -4.43 13.35 8.17
N LEU A 104 -4.61 12.05 8.38
CA LEU A 104 -4.89 11.09 7.31
C LEU A 104 -6.39 10.87 7.08
N GLN A 105 -7.26 11.10 8.08
CA GLN A 105 -8.69 10.83 7.98
C GLN A 105 -9.41 11.51 6.80
N PRO A 106 -9.02 12.72 6.31
CA PRO A 106 -9.70 13.33 5.16
C PRO A 106 -9.40 12.63 3.83
N TRP A 107 -8.34 11.82 3.78
CA TRP A 107 -7.84 11.21 2.55
C TRP A 107 -8.23 9.74 2.50
N SER A 108 -8.78 9.30 1.37
CA SER A 108 -9.04 7.88 1.13
C SER A 108 -7.87 7.25 0.38
N LEU A 109 -7.18 6.31 1.01
CA LEU A 109 -6.11 5.55 0.37
C LEU A 109 -6.66 4.57 -0.68
N ARG A 110 -7.90 4.11 -0.51
CA ARG A 110 -8.54 3.19 -1.46
C ARG A 110 -8.98 3.88 -2.75
N LYS A 111 -9.53 5.09 -2.65
CA LYS A 111 -10.00 5.87 -3.82
C LYS A 111 -8.88 6.63 -4.52
N SER A 112 -7.76 6.87 -3.84
CA SER A 112 -6.58 7.50 -4.46
C SER A 112 -5.97 6.62 -5.55
N THR A 113 -5.52 7.24 -6.64
CA THR A 113 -4.85 6.55 -7.76
C THR A 113 -3.49 5.99 -7.34
N ALA A 114 -2.99 5.00 -8.08
CA ALA A 114 -1.66 4.43 -7.83
C ALA A 114 -0.56 5.49 -7.94
N ASP A 115 -0.64 6.38 -8.93
CA ASP A 115 0.32 7.48 -9.13
C ASP A 115 0.38 8.45 -7.96
N VAL A 116 -0.76 8.82 -7.37
CA VAL A 116 -0.80 9.71 -6.20
C VAL A 116 -0.14 9.03 -5.00
N LYS A 117 -0.44 7.75 -4.76
CA LYS A 117 0.18 6.99 -3.67
C LYS A 117 1.69 6.81 -3.90
N GLY A 118 2.09 6.49 -5.13
CA GLY A 118 3.49 6.35 -5.52
C GLY A 118 4.26 7.65 -5.35
N GLY A 119 3.73 8.78 -5.84
CA GLY A 119 4.36 10.09 -5.71
C GLY A 119 4.53 10.55 -4.26
N VAL A 120 3.52 10.32 -3.40
CA VAL A 120 3.64 10.62 -1.96
C VAL A 120 4.69 9.74 -1.30
N PHE A 121 4.72 8.45 -1.62
CA PHE A 121 5.70 7.51 -1.08
C PHE A 121 7.13 7.86 -1.52
N GLU A 122 7.32 8.22 -2.79
CA GLU A 122 8.60 8.65 -3.35
C GLU A 122 9.09 9.97 -2.75
N ASP A 123 8.21 10.96 -2.57
CA ASP A 123 8.58 12.22 -1.91
C ASP A 123 8.94 11.99 -0.43
N PHE A 124 8.19 11.13 0.26
CA PHE A 124 8.45 10.77 1.66
C PHE A 124 9.79 10.03 1.83
N LEU A 125 10.03 8.96 1.07
CA LEU A 125 11.30 8.23 1.10
C LEU A 125 12.45 9.11 0.63
N GLY A 126 12.24 9.83 -0.47
CA GLY A 126 13.22 10.71 -1.05
C GLY A 126 13.64 11.83 -0.12
N LYS A 127 12.78 12.33 0.78
CA LYS A 127 13.18 13.31 1.81
C LYS A 127 13.87 12.67 3.01
N THR A 128 13.52 11.43 3.33
CA THR A 128 14.03 10.74 4.53
C THR A 128 15.38 10.07 4.30
N PHE A 129 15.69 9.65 3.06
CA PHE A 129 16.86 8.82 2.75
C PHE A 129 17.78 9.38 1.65
N ARG A 130 17.56 10.61 1.16
CA ARG A 130 18.32 11.18 0.02
C ARG A 130 19.83 11.21 0.28
N ASP A 131 20.20 11.72 1.45
CA ASP A 131 21.60 12.02 1.77
C ASP A 131 22.33 10.79 2.33
N ASP A 132 21.61 9.85 2.96
CA ASP A 132 22.20 8.68 3.62
C ASP A 132 22.37 7.45 2.70
N LEU A 133 21.52 7.28 1.68
CA LEU A 133 21.52 6.06 0.84
C LEU A 133 21.85 6.31 -0.64
N GLY A 134 22.03 7.57 -1.07
CA GLY A 134 22.33 7.89 -2.47
C GLY A 134 21.28 7.37 -3.46
N GLN A 135 20.02 7.29 -3.03
CA GLN A 135 18.92 6.76 -3.84
C GLN A 135 18.50 7.77 -4.91
N TYR A 136 18.66 7.38 -6.18
CA TYR A 136 18.16 8.12 -7.34
C TYR A 136 17.00 7.35 -7.98
N PHE A 137 15.88 8.03 -8.21
CA PHE A 137 14.74 7.44 -8.91
C PHE A 137 14.90 7.59 -10.42
N THR A 138 14.64 6.51 -11.18
CA THR A 138 14.61 6.54 -12.65
C THR A 138 13.48 7.46 -13.13
N PRO A 139 13.73 8.49 -13.97
CA PRO A 139 12.68 9.38 -14.47
C PRO A 139 11.63 8.65 -15.31
N THR A 140 10.35 9.03 -15.18
CA THR A 140 9.23 8.40 -15.91
C THR A 140 9.45 8.31 -17.43
N PRO A 141 9.96 9.34 -18.13
CA PRO A 141 10.21 9.23 -19.57
C PRO A 141 11.21 8.12 -19.94
N VAL A 142 12.20 7.87 -19.09
CA VAL A 142 13.19 6.80 -19.30
C VAL A 142 12.54 5.44 -19.11
N ILE A 143 11.71 5.28 -18.06
CA ILE A 143 10.95 4.05 -17.83
C ILE A 143 10.03 3.76 -19.01
N ASN A 144 9.23 4.74 -19.43
CA ASN A 144 8.31 4.59 -20.56
C ASN A 144 9.02 4.21 -21.85
N LEU A 145 10.18 4.81 -22.12
CA LEU A 145 11.01 4.44 -23.27
C LEU A 145 11.48 2.99 -23.18
N MET A 146 12.01 2.57 -22.03
CA MET A 146 12.50 1.21 -21.82
C MET A 146 11.38 0.17 -21.97
N VAL A 147 10.24 0.38 -21.31
CA VAL A 147 9.08 -0.52 -21.41
C VAL A 147 8.52 -0.55 -22.84
N GLY A 148 8.45 0.60 -23.51
CA GLY A 148 7.98 0.69 -24.89
C GLY A 148 8.89 -0.02 -25.91
N ILE A 149 10.20 -0.10 -25.62
CA ILE A 149 11.16 -0.90 -26.41
C ILE A 149 11.00 -2.39 -26.10
N LEU A 150 10.87 -2.76 -24.82
CA LEU A 150 10.79 -4.16 -24.39
C LEU A 150 9.48 -4.84 -24.82
N GLN A 151 8.37 -4.09 -24.86
CA GLN A 151 7.04 -4.58 -25.20
C GLN A 151 6.66 -5.88 -24.47
N PRO A 152 6.73 -5.91 -23.12
CA PRO A 152 6.49 -7.12 -22.36
C PRO A 152 5.04 -7.62 -22.55
N THR A 153 4.87 -8.93 -22.42
CA THR A 153 3.60 -9.65 -22.53
C THR A 153 3.30 -10.44 -21.25
N VAL A 154 2.08 -10.99 -21.14
CA VAL A 154 1.67 -11.83 -20.01
C VAL A 154 2.50 -13.11 -19.84
N ASN A 155 3.23 -13.52 -20.87
CA ASN A 155 4.05 -14.74 -20.86
C ASN A 155 5.50 -14.45 -20.44
N ASP A 156 5.89 -13.18 -20.30
CA ASP A 156 7.26 -12.81 -19.99
C ASP A 156 7.51 -12.81 -18.48
N PHE A 157 8.72 -13.24 -18.11
CA PHE A 157 9.22 -13.11 -16.75
C PHE A 157 10.12 -11.88 -16.64
N VAL A 158 9.78 -10.95 -15.75
CA VAL A 158 10.51 -9.68 -15.58
C VAL A 158 11.11 -9.60 -14.20
N GLY A 159 12.43 -9.39 -14.14
CA GLY A 159 13.18 -9.19 -12.90
C GLY A 159 14.01 -7.91 -12.95
N ASP A 160 13.98 -7.15 -11.86
CA ASP A 160 14.78 -5.94 -11.68
C ASP A 160 15.59 -6.05 -10.37
N PRO A 161 16.93 -6.28 -10.45
CA PRO A 161 17.77 -6.49 -9.27
C PRO A 161 18.06 -5.21 -8.48
N ALA A 162 17.66 -4.05 -8.98
CA ALA A 162 17.87 -2.74 -8.36
C ALA A 162 16.57 -1.91 -8.35
N CYS A 163 15.44 -2.58 -8.11
CA CYS A 163 14.12 -2.03 -8.38
C CYS A 163 13.74 -0.79 -7.57
N GLY A 164 14.39 -0.52 -6.43
CA GLY A 164 14.07 0.63 -5.58
C GLY A 164 12.58 0.64 -5.19
N SER A 165 11.85 1.71 -5.53
CA SER A 165 10.38 1.80 -5.35
C SER A 165 9.57 0.98 -6.38
N ALA A 166 10.24 0.15 -7.18
CA ALA A 166 9.66 -0.73 -8.21
C ALA A 166 8.92 0.00 -9.35
N ARG A 167 9.30 1.25 -9.68
CA ARG A 167 8.68 2.03 -10.77
C ARG A 167 8.75 1.31 -12.12
N MET A 168 9.87 0.66 -12.43
CA MET A 168 10.03 -0.11 -13.66
C MET A 168 9.03 -1.27 -13.73
N LEU A 169 8.96 -2.07 -12.67
CA LEU A 169 8.07 -3.24 -12.61
C LEU A 169 6.59 -2.86 -12.63
N THR A 170 6.22 -1.77 -11.96
CA THR A 170 4.85 -1.25 -12.00
C THR A 170 4.47 -0.76 -13.39
N HIS A 171 5.36 -0.06 -14.10
CA HIS A 171 5.10 0.39 -15.47
C HIS A 171 5.05 -0.79 -16.47
N VAL A 172 5.86 -1.83 -16.27
CA VAL A 172 5.76 -3.09 -17.03
C VAL A 172 4.38 -3.71 -16.82
N LEU A 173 3.91 -3.82 -15.58
CA LEU A 173 2.60 -4.39 -15.26
C LEU A 173 1.47 -3.58 -15.89
N ASP A 174 1.52 -2.25 -15.79
CA ASP A 174 0.53 -1.36 -16.38
C ASP A 174 0.50 -1.46 -17.92
N TYR A 175 1.68 -1.57 -18.55
CA TYR A 175 1.79 -1.77 -19.99
C TYR A 175 1.14 -3.08 -20.44
N VAL A 176 1.49 -4.20 -19.80
CA VAL A 176 0.91 -5.52 -20.10
C VAL A 176 -0.60 -5.49 -19.90
N ARG A 177 -1.06 -4.94 -18.77
CA ARG A 177 -2.49 -4.85 -18.45
C ARG A 177 -3.26 -4.06 -19.49
N LYS A 178 -2.72 -2.93 -19.95
CA LYS A 178 -3.34 -2.11 -20.97
C LYS A 178 -3.49 -2.87 -22.29
N GLN A 179 -2.45 -3.59 -22.71
CA GLN A 179 -2.52 -4.41 -23.93
C GLN A 179 -3.60 -5.50 -23.83
N GLU A 180 -3.71 -6.19 -22.69
CA GLU A 180 -4.71 -7.25 -22.53
C GLU A 180 -6.15 -6.71 -22.50
N LEU A 181 -6.36 -5.51 -21.93
CA LEU A 181 -7.65 -4.84 -21.99
C LEU A 181 -8.03 -4.46 -23.42
N GLU A 182 -7.11 -3.87 -24.19
CA GLU A 182 -7.32 -3.51 -25.60
C GLU A 182 -7.63 -4.76 -26.45
N LYS A 183 -6.94 -5.88 -26.20
CA LYS A 183 -7.21 -7.16 -26.88
C LYS A 183 -8.62 -7.67 -26.55
N ALA A 184 -9.02 -7.66 -25.28
CA ALA A 184 -10.34 -8.11 -24.85
C ALA A 184 -11.47 -7.26 -25.48
N GLU A 185 -11.28 -5.95 -25.58
CA GLU A 185 -12.25 -5.03 -26.21
C GLU A 185 -12.32 -5.22 -27.73
N SER A 186 -11.21 -5.60 -28.39
CA SER A 186 -11.20 -5.86 -29.83
C SER A 186 -11.84 -7.20 -30.25
N GLN A 187 -12.10 -8.09 -29.29
CA GLN A 187 -12.65 -9.44 -29.51
C GLN A 187 -14.13 -9.58 -29.08
N GLY A 188 -14.73 -8.55 -28.48
CA GLY A 188 -16.14 -8.48 -28.12
C GLY A 188 -16.96 -7.63 -29.08
#